data_AF-A0A7C8F5F8-F1
#
_entry.id   AF-A0A7C8F5F8-F1
#
_cell.length_a   1.000
_cell.length_b   1.000
_cell.length_c   1.000
_cell.angle_alpha   90.00
_cell.angle_beta   90.00
_cell.angle_gamma   90.00
#
_symmetry.space_group_name_H-M   'P 1'
#
loop_
_entity.id
_entity.type
_entity.pdbx_description
1 polymer ?
#
loop_
_entity_poly.entity_id
_entity_poly.type
_entity_poly.pdbx_seq_one_letter_code
_entity_poly.pdbx_strand_id
1 'polypeptide(L)'
;MQQPTDLKRYHCYELFSQSTGVEIRAAVKSSDEQGRVSERCGRIHLRFFKLTPKTNPDDITQIRFICEPDEAFSLSRMITLVTESAGPVKEKLQPHKFSAGEQSAETVTTVSVEKWERGGKTGYALTVGRGKDYISVPIPLPKFLFAAEFLRVLSTQQCWVERPEKK
;
A
#
# COMPACT_ATOMS: atom_id res chain seq x y z
N MET A 1 -23.21 25.23 -3.54
CA MET A 1 -23.06 23.97 -2.78
C MET A 1 -22.21 24.28 -1.56
N GLN A 2 -22.76 24.18 -0.35
CA GLN A 2 -21.98 24.33 0.88
C GLN A 2 -21.02 23.13 0.99
N GLN A 3 -19.74 23.39 1.22
CA GLN A 3 -18.80 22.32 1.55
C GLN A 3 -19.22 21.73 2.90
N PRO A 4 -19.28 20.39 3.04
CA PRO A 4 -19.56 19.77 4.33
C PRO A 4 -18.50 20.21 5.35
N THR A 5 -18.94 20.82 6.45
CA THR A 5 -18.08 21.35 7.52
C THR A 5 -17.60 20.28 8.50
N ASP A 6 -18.11 19.06 8.39
CA ASP A 6 -17.79 17.99 9.33
C ASP A 6 -16.46 17.31 8.99
N LEU A 7 -15.49 17.46 9.89
CA LEU A 7 -14.21 16.76 9.83
C LEU A 7 -14.39 15.29 10.26
N LYS A 8 -14.02 14.35 9.38
CA LYS A 8 -13.97 12.92 9.69
C LYS A 8 -12.54 12.50 10.00
N ARG A 9 -12.35 11.74 11.08
CA ARG A 9 -11.08 11.13 11.44
C ARG A 9 -10.87 9.86 10.63
N TYR A 10 -9.67 9.69 10.06
CA TYR A 10 -9.25 8.48 9.38
C TYR A 10 -7.94 7.97 9.98
N HIS A 11 -7.80 6.64 10.06
CA HIS A 11 -6.51 6.02 10.37
C HIS A 11 -5.61 6.12 9.14
N CYS A 12 -4.56 6.93 9.26
CA CYS A 12 -3.59 7.18 8.20
C CYS A 12 -2.20 7.32 8.81
N TYR A 13 -1.19 6.79 8.13
CA TYR A 13 0.21 7.00 8.43
C TYR A 13 0.97 7.30 7.14
N GLU A 14 1.69 8.43 7.13
CA GLU A 14 2.48 8.86 5.98
C GLU A 14 3.96 8.80 6.29
N LEU A 15 4.69 8.18 5.38
CA LEU A 15 6.13 7.99 5.41
C LEU A 15 6.74 8.78 4.25
N PHE A 16 7.71 9.63 4.58
CA PHE A 16 8.42 10.44 3.59
C PHE A 16 9.90 10.08 3.56
N SER A 17 10.42 9.93 2.35
CA SER A 17 11.84 9.95 2.01
C SER A 17 12.19 11.31 1.39
N GLN A 18 13.39 11.45 0.83
CA GLN A 18 13.84 12.69 0.19
C GLN A 18 12.99 13.08 -1.03
N SER A 19 12.59 12.11 -1.86
CA SER A 19 11.92 12.37 -3.15
C SER A 19 10.67 11.52 -3.37
N THR A 20 10.34 10.64 -2.43
CA THR A 20 9.19 9.74 -2.50
C THR A 20 8.51 9.62 -1.15
N GLY A 21 7.27 9.16 -1.15
CA GLY A 21 6.53 8.85 0.06
C GLY A 21 5.57 7.68 -0.13
N VAL A 22 5.09 7.15 0.98
CA VAL A 22 4.00 6.17 1.00
C VAL A 22 2.99 6.57 2.08
N GLU A 23 1.72 6.59 1.69
CA GLU A 23 0.57 6.73 2.58
C GLU A 23 -0.02 5.34 2.82
N ILE A 24 -0.20 4.97 4.09
CA ILE A 24 -0.86 3.75 4.55
C ILE A 24 -2.16 4.17 5.23
N ARG A 25 -3.31 3.73 4.72
CA ARG A 25 -4.60 4.14 5.31
C ARG A 25 -5.69 3.09 5.20
N ALA A 26 -6.69 3.22 6.07
CA ALA A 26 -7.95 2.49 5.95
C ALA A 26 -8.64 2.84 4.61
N ALA A 27 -9.27 1.83 4.01
CA ALA A 27 -10.05 1.96 2.79
C ALA A 27 -11.24 1.02 2.83
N VAL A 28 -12.19 1.25 1.92
CA VAL A 28 -13.40 0.42 1.79
C VAL A 28 -13.55 0.04 0.33
N LYS A 29 -13.77 -1.25 0.07
CA LYS A 29 -14.24 -1.73 -1.23
C LYS A 29 -15.75 -1.90 -1.14
N SER A 30 -16.47 -1.24 -2.04
CA SER A 30 -17.91 -1.44 -2.23
C SER A 30 -18.14 -2.38 -3.41
N SER A 31 -19.08 -3.29 -3.26
CA SER A 31 -19.64 -4.09 -4.35
C SER A 31 -21.06 -3.60 -4.61
N ASP A 32 -21.37 -3.37 -5.87
CA ASP A 32 -22.68 -2.88 -6.31
C ASP A 32 -23.40 -3.94 -7.14
N GLU A 33 -24.66 -4.17 -6.84
CA GLU A 33 -25.58 -5.01 -7.62
C GLU A 33 -26.78 -4.15 -8.04
N GLN A 34 -27.02 -4.04 -9.36
CA GLN A 34 -28.14 -3.28 -9.92
C GLN A 34 -28.21 -1.82 -9.41
N GLY A 35 -27.05 -1.17 -9.21
CA GLY A 35 -26.97 0.20 -8.73
C GLY A 35 -27.21 0.39 -7.22
N ARG A 36 -27.26 -0.70 -6.45
CA ARG A 36 -27.32 -0.67 -4.98
C ARG A 36 -26.08 -1.33 -4.40
N VAL A 37 -25.52 -0.73 -3.34
CA VAL A 37 -24.41 -1.31 -2.60
C VAL A 37 -24.89 -2.61 -1.94
N SER A 38 -24.42 -3.76 -2.41
CA SER A 38 -24.75 -5.07 -1.86
C SER A 38 -23.80 -5.48 -0.73
N GLU A 39 -22.57 -4.99 -0.76
CA GLU A 39 -21.56 -5.29 0.25
C GLU A 39 -20.53 -4.17 0.35
N ARG A 40 -20.03 -3.92 1.57
CA ARG A 40 -18.77 -3.20 1.78
C ARG A 40 -17.82 -4.06 2.58
N CYS A 41 -16.55 -4.00 2.26
CA CYS A 41 -15.52 -4.70 3.02
C CYS A 41 -14.31 -3.80 3.26
N GLY A 42 -13.69 -4.00 4.43
CA GLY A 42 -12.48 -3.27 4.80
C GLY A 42 -11.30 -3.63 3.90
N ARG A 43 -10.48 -2.63 3.59
CA ARG A 43 -9.26 -2.73 2.79
C ARG A 43 -8.20 -1.78 3.32
N ILE A 44 -6.95 -1.99 2.90
CA ILE A 44 -5.84 -1.10 3.25
C ILE A 44 -5.27 -0.54 1.96
N HIS A 45 -5.18 0.78 1.87
CA HIS A 45 -4.52 1.44 0.74
C HIS A 45 -3.07 1.73 1.07
N LEU A 46 -2.18 1.32 0.18
CA LEU A 46 -0.80 1.76 0.10
C LEU A 46 -0.67 2.66 -1.13
N ARG A 47 -0.50 3.97 -0.92
CA ARG A 47 -0.30 4.92 -2.02
C ARG A 47 1.13 5.41 -1.99
N PHE A 48 1.92 4.94 -2.95
CA PHE A 48 3.29 5.39 -3.17
C PHE A 48 3.28 6.58 -4.12
N PHE A 49 4.11 7.58 -3.87
CA PHE A 49 4.15 8.78 -4.69
C PHE A 49 5.54 9.41 -4.73
N LYS A 50 5.81 10.17 -5.80
CA LYS A 50 6.97 11.05 -5.93
C LYS A 50 6.62 12.43 -5.36
N LEU A 51 7.56 13.04 -4.66
CA LEU A 51 7.47 14.41 -4.15
C LEU A 51 7.95 15.43 -5.18
N THR A 52 8.72 14.98 -6.18
CA THR A 52 9.21 15.83 -7.25
C THR A 52 8.08 16.17 -8.24
N PRO A 53 8.06 17.41 -8.77
CA PRO A 53 7.12 17.80 -9.81
C PRO A 53 7.21 16.87 -11.02
N LYS A 54 6.09 16.73 -11.73
CA LYS A 54 6.02 15.96 -12.96
C LYS A 54 6.87 16.64 -14.04
N THR A 55 7.93 15.96 -14.48
CA THR A 55 8.83 16.46 -15.53
C THR A 55 8.34 16.10 -16.93
N ASN A 56 7.71 14.94 -17.10
CA ASN A 56 7.11 14.49 -18.35
C ASN A 56 5.63 14.08 -18.11
N PRO A 57 4.67 14.46 -19.00
CA PRO A 57 3.28 14.00 -18.98
C PRO A 57 3.08 12.47 -18.83
N ASP A 58 4.03 11.65 -19.24
CA ASP A 58 3.93 10.19 -19.15
C ASP A 58 4.49 9.61 -17.86
N ASP A 59 5.13 10.42 -17.00
CA ASP A 59 5.73 9.94 -15.76
C ASP A 59 4.66 9.48 -14.77
N ILE A 60 4.80 8.24 -14.30
CA ILE A 60 4.05 7.77 -13.13
C ILE A 60 4.57 8.51 -11.90
N THR A 61 3.69 9.32 -11.30
CA THR A 61 3.95 10.07 -10.07
C THR A 61 3.39 9.37 -8.83
N GLN A 62 2.47 8.41 -9.00
CA GLN A 62 1.93 7.62 -7.91
C GLN A 62 1.47 6.23 -8.36
N ILE A 63 1.61 5.26 -7.47
CA ILE A 63 1.09 3.90 -7.65
C ILE A 63 0.32 3.53 -6.39
N ARG A 64 -0.91 3.06 -6.56
CA ARG A 64 -1.74 2.53 -5.48
C ARG A 64 -1.74 1.00 -5.53
N PHE A 65 -1.52 0.39 -4.37
CA PHE A 65 -1.74 -1.02 -4.10
C PHE A 65 -2.81 -1.14 -3.00
N ILE A 66 -3.78 -2.03 -3.18
CA ILE A 66 -4.90 -2.20 -2.26
C ILE A 66 -4.74 -3.57 -1.62
N CYS A 67 -4.33 -3.62 -0.37
CA CYS A 67 -4.20 -4.88 0.34
C CYS A 67 -5.56 -5.36 0.88
N GLU A 68 -5.77 -6.66 0.80
CA GLU A 68 -6.66 -7.37 1.71
C GLU A 68 -6.08 -7.35 3.14
N PRO A 69 -6.90 -7.51 4.19
CA PRO A 69 -6.42 -7.53 5.58
C PRO A 69 -5.24 -8.49 5.82
N ASP A 70 -5.30 -9.72 5.31
CA ASP A 70 -4.26 -10.73 5.45
C ASP A 70 -2.98 -10.38 4.68
N GLU A 71 -3.09 -9.72 3.52
CA GLU A 71 -1.93 -9.21 2.79
C GLU A 71 -1.23 -8.08 3.56
N ALA A 72 -2.00 -7.17 4.18
CA ALA A 72 -1.45 -6.11 5.03
C ALA A 72 -0.76 -6.70 6.27
N PHE A 73 -1.36 -7.72 6.89
CA PHE A 73 -0.71 -8.46 7.98
C PHE A 73 0.56 -9.18 7.51
N SER A 74 0.53 -9.82 6.33
CA SER A 74 1.70 -10.47 5.75
C SER A 74 2.83 -9.47 5.48
N LEU A 75 2.51 -8.29 4.96
CA LEU A 75 3.47 -7.20 4.76
C LEU A 75 4.09 -6.74 6.09
N SER A 76 3.29 -6.62 7.15
CA SER A 76 3.83 -6.29 8.48
C SER A 76 4.86 -7.31 8.96
N ARG A 77 4.60 -8.62 8.75
CA ARG A 77 5.54 -9.68 9.09
C ARG A 77 6.79 -9.68 8.23
N MET A 78 6.65 -9.41 6.93
CA MET A 78 7.80 -9.30 6.03
C MET A 78 8.72 -8.15 6.45
N ILE A 79 8.18 -7.02 6.92
CA ILE A 79 9.01 -5.94 7.46
C ILE A 79 9.86 -6.46 8.63
N THR A 80 9.26 -7.12 9.62
CA THR A 80 9.99 -7.69 10.76
C THR A 80 11.08 -8.66 10.30
N LEU A 81 10.74 -9.61 9.43
CA LEU A 81 11.70 -10.59 8.89
C LEU A 81 12.88 -9.93 8.19
N VAL A 82 12.60 -8.93 7.35
CA VAL A 82 13.62 -8.18 6.63
C VAL A 82 14.51 -7.35 7.58
N THR A 83 13.96 -6.83 8.69
CA THR A 83 14.79 -6.11 9.67
C THR A 83 15.73 -7.02 10.44
N GLU A 84 15.30 -8.24 10.75
CA GLU A 84 16.03 -9.23 11.54
C GLU A 84 17.06 -10.02 10.72
N SER A 85 17.05 -9.91 9.39
CA SER A 85 17.97 -10.65 8.54
C SER A 85 19.43 -10.27 8.79
N ALA A 86 20.34 -11.24 8.70
CA ALA A 86 21.78 -10.99 8.88
C ALA A 86 22.40 -10.13 7.75
N GLY A 87 21.81 -10.15 6.56
CA GLY A 87 22.30 -9.43 5.38
C GLY A 87 21.18 -8.87 4.50
N PRO A 88 21.53 -8.31 3.33
CA PRO A 88 20.56 -7.78 2.38
C PRO A 88 19.53 -8.82 1.97
N VAL A 89 18.26 -8.46 2.02
CA VAL A 89 17.13 -9.34 1.68
C VAL A 89 15.98 -8.52 1.13
N LYS A 90 15.19 -9.13 0.25
CA LYS A 90 14.00 -8.53 -0.35
C LYS A 90 12.87 -9.53 -0.36
N GLU A 91 11.79 -9.19 0.32
CA GLU A 91 10.55 -9.97 0.35
C GLU A 91 9.46 -9.28 -0.44
N LYS A 92 8.55 -10.05 -1.04
CA LYS A 92 7.47 -9.54 -1.87
C LYS A 92 6.14 -10.20 -1.53
N LEU A 93 5.07 -9.39 -1.54
CA LEU A 93 3.71 -9.92 -1.55
C LEU A 93 3.41 -10.65 -2.86
N GLN A 94 2.36 -11.46 -2.85
CA GLN A 94 1.83 -12.01 -4.08
C GLN A 94 1.39 -10.87 -5.01
N PRO A 95 1.72 -10.95 -6.31
CA PRO A 95 1.40 -9.90 -7.26
C PRO A 95 -0.11 -9.78 -7.47
N HIS A 96 -0.60 -8.54 -7.54
CA HIS A 96 -1.95 -8.26 -8.03
C HIS A 96 -1.92 -8.20 -9.55
N LYS A 97 -2.70 -9.07 -10.19
CA LYS A 97 -2.82 -9.15 -11.64
C LYS A 97 -4.17 -8.58 -12.06
N PHE A 98 -4.15 -7.63 -12.99
CA PHE A 98 -5.36 -7.04 -13.53
C PHE A 98 -5.30 -7.06 -15.06
N SER A 99 -6.36 -7.57 -15.68
CA SER A 99 -6.55 -7.53 -17.13
C SER A 99 -7.75 -6.65 -17.43
N ALA A 100 -7.54 -5.56 -18.17
CA ALA A 100 -8.59 -4.65 -18.61
C ALA A 100 -9.33 -5.20 -19.85
N GLY A 101 -9.89 -6.40 -19.74
CA GLY A 101 -10.56 -7.13 -20.84
C GLY A 101 -9.66 -8.07 -21.63
N GLU A 102 -10.27 -8.87 -22.51
CA GLU A 102 -9.64 -10.02 -23.22
C GLU A 102 -8.47 -9.64 -24.15
N GLN A 103 -8.39 -8.39 -24.60
CA GLN A 103 -7.36 -7.92 -25.54
C GLN A 103 -6.28 -7.03 -24.90
N SER A 104 -6.33 -6.81 -23.58
CA SER A 104 -5.37 -5.94 -22.90
C SER A 104 -4.21 -6.74 -22.30
N ALA A 105 -3.01 -6.17 -22.32
CA ALA A 105 -1.87 -6.74 -21.62
C ALA A 105 -2.13 -6.78 -20.10
N GLU A 106 -1.83 -7.92 -19.46
CA GLU A 106 -1.95 -8.09 -18.02
C GLU A 106 -1.07 -7.06 -17.29
N THR A 107 -1.70 -6.22 -16.47
CA THR A 107 -0.99 -5.30 -15.58
C THR A 107 -0.69 -6.00 -14.27
N VAL A 108 0.60 -6.22 -13.99
CA VAL A 108 1.07 -6.80 -12.72
C VAL A 108 1.54 -5.68 -11.80
N THR A 109 0.95 -5.59 -10.61
CA THR A 109 1.40 -4.69 -9.54
C THR A 109 2.01 -5.51 -8.40
N THR A 110 3.21 -5.14 -7.95
CA THR A 110 3.93 -5.82 -6.86
C THR A 110 4.27 -4.86 -5.75
N VAL A 111 4.24 -5.34 -4.50
CA VAL A 111 4.78 -4.63 -3.34
C VAL A 111 5.87 -5.48 -2.72
N SER A 112 6.98 -4.84 -2.35
CA SER A 112 8.12 -5.47 -1.72
C SER A 112 8.66 -4.63 -0.58
N VAL A 113 9.32 -5.31 0.35
CA VAL A 113 10.07 -4.72 1.46
C VAL A 113 11.50 -5.23 1.37
N GLU A 114 12.47 -4.36 1.60
CA GLU A 114 13.87 -4.73 1.46
C GLU A 114 14.76 -4.11 2.52
N LYS A 115 15.78 -4.86 2.92
CA LYS A 115 16.98 -4.40 3.62
C LYS A 115 18.10 -4.44 2.61
N TRP A 116 18.76 -3.31 2.41
CA TRP A 116 19.88 -3.20 1.50
C TRP A 116 21.12 -2.77 2.25
N GLU A 117 22.28 -3.04 1.66
CA GLU A 117 23.56 -2.54 2.12
C GLU A 117 24.30 -1.85 0.98
N ARG A 118 24.77 -0.63 1.21
CA ARG A 118 25.54 0.13 0.23
C ARG A 118 26.59 0.97 0.93
N GLY A 119 27.87 0.73 0.60
CA GLY A 119 28.99 1.47 1.18
C GLY A 119 29.06 1.34 2.71
N GLY A 120 28.85 0.13 3.25
CA GLY A 120 28.86 -0.15 4.69
C GLY A 120 27.67 0.43 5.46
N LYS A 121 26.67 0.99 4.78
CA LYS A 121 25.43 1.47 5.38
C LYS A 121 24.28 0.53 5.05
N THR A 122 23.51 0.20 6.07
CA THR A 122 22.24 -0.51 5.92
C THR A 122 21.09 0.48 5.77
N GLY A 123 20.14 0.16 4.89
CA GLY A 123 18.86 0.88 4.85
C GLY A 123 17.71 -0.04 4.49
N TYR A 124 16.51 0.54 4.58
CA TYR A 124 15.26 -0.18 4.38
C TYR A 124 14.40 0.55 3.35
N ALA A 125 13.58 -0.17 2.61
CA ALA A 125 12.62 0.44 1.71
C ALA A 125 11.32 -0.35 1.58
N LEU A 126 10.24 0.38 1.35
CA LEU A 126 9.01 -0.12 0.76
C LEU A 126 9.04 0.22 -0.73
N THR A 127 8.83 -0.75 -1.60
CA THR A 127 8.88 -0.55 -3.05
C THR A 127 7.63 -1.13 -3.71
N VAL A 128 6.96 -0.33 -4.54
CA VAL A 128 5.86 -0.80 -5.41
C VAL A 128 6.29 -0.75 -6.87
N GLY A 129 5.93 -1.78 -7.64
CA GLY A 129 6.14 -1.85 -9.09
C GLY A 129 4.82 -2.05 -9.84
N ARG A 130 4.71 -1.48 -11.04
CA ARG A 130 3.63 -1.72 -12.00
C ARG A 130 4.19 -1.71 -13.42
N GLY A 131 4.31 -2.88 -14.05
CA GLY A 131 4.98 -2.99 -15.34
C GLY A 131 6.45 -2.53 -15.26
N LYS A 132 6.83 -1.54 -16.08
CA LYS A 132 8.18 -0.96 -16.09
C LYS A 132 8.41 0.10 -14.99
N ASP A 133 7.34 0.59 -14.38
CA ASP A 133 7.39 1.69 -13.44
C ASP A 133 7.50 1.18 -12.00
N TYR A 134 8.29 1.86 -11.18
CA TYR A 134 8.40 1.55 -9.76
C TYR A 134 8.62 2.81 -8.93
N ILE A 135 8.18 2.77 -7.67
CA ILE A 135 8.43 3.80 -6.66
C ILE A 135 8.99 3.11 -5.44
N SER A 136 10.25 3.42 -5.12
CA SER A 136 10.91 2.98 -3.89
C SER A 136 10.90 4.11 -2.87
N VAL A 137 10.59 3.79 -1.63
CA VAL A 137 10.53 4.72 -0.50
C VAL A 137 11.55 4.26 0.55
N PRO A 138 12.78 4.81 0.52
CA PRO A 138 13.80 4.55 1.53
C PRO A 138 13.37 5.13 2.88
N ILE A 139 13.43 4.33 3.93
CA ILE A 139 12.92 4.67 5.26
C ILE A 139 13.94 4.26 6.35
N PRO A 140 14.18 5.10 7.37
CA PRO A 140 14.98 4.71 8.54
C PRO A 140 14.33 3.60 9.36
N LEU A 141 15.14 2.76 10.03
CA LEU A 141 14.66 1.61 10.82
C LEU A 141 13.46 1.92 11.75
N PRO A 142 13.46 2.99 12.57
CA PRO A 142 12.35 3.24 13.50
C PRO A 142 11.01 3.45 12.79
N LYS A 143 11.02 4.19 11.67
CA LYS A 143 9.81 4.43 10.86
C LYS A 143 9.36 3.17 10.14
N PHE A 144 10.31 2.33 9.71
CA PHE A 144 10.03 1.07 9.05
C PHE A 144 9.36 0.08 10.01
N LEU A 145 9.89 -0.06 11.23
CA LEU A 145 9.27 -0.88 12.29
C LEU A 145 7.91 -0.34 12.72
N PHE A 146 7.76 0.99 12.85
CA PHE A 146 6.46 1.57 13.16
C PHE A 146 5.43 1.30 12.05
N ALA A 147 5.84 1.35 10.78
CA ALA A 147 4.98 0.98 9.67
C ALA A 147 4.49 -0.47 9.76
N ALA A 148 5.33 -1.40 10.22
CA ALA A 148 4.94 -2.78 10.48
C ALA A 148 3.85 -2.87 11.55
N GLU A 149 4.06 -2.22 12.70
CA GLU A 149 3.05 -2.22 13.78
C GLU A 149 1.75 -1.56 13.35
N PHE A 150 1.83 -0.45 12.61
CA PHE A 150 0.66 0.22 12.08
C PHE A 150 -0.11 -0.67 11.10
N LEU A 151 0.57 -1.34 10.18
CA LEU A 151 -0.04 -2.30 9.24
C LEU A 151 -0.70 -3.47 9.98
N ARG A 152 -0.06 -3.99 11.03
CA ARG A 152 -0.58 -5.08 11.87
C ARG A 152 -1.86 -4.67 12.59
N VAL A 153 -1.91 -3.47 13.16
CA VAL A 153 -3.13 -2.97 13.80
C VAL A 153 -4.21 -2.72 12.75
N LEU A 154 -3.87 -2.03 11.66
CA LEU A 154 -4.82 -1.65 10.63
C LEU A 154 -5.43 -2.85 9.92
N SER A 155 -4.66 -3.94 9.70
CA SER A 155 -5.18 -5.17 9.12
C SER A 155 -6.30 -5.78 9.96
N THR A 156 -6.10 -5.89 11.27
CA THR A 156 -7.13 -6.42 12.18
C THR A 156 -8.36 -5.54 12.21
N GLN A 157 -8.18 -4.21 12.21
CA GLN A 157 -9.29 -3.25 12.19
C GLN A 157 -10.07 -3.25 10.87
N GLN A 158 -9.46 -3.64 9.75
CA GLN A 158 -10.11 -3.71 8.44
C GLN A 158 -10.67 -5.12 8.12
N CYS A 159 -10.62 -6.06 9.08
CA CYS A 159 -11.22 -7.37 8.95
C CYS A 159 -12.73 -7.32 9.26
N TRP A 160 -13.50 -6.71 8.36
CA TRP A 160 -14.97 -6.62 8.49
C TRP A 160 -15.64 -6.63 7.11
N VAL A 161 -16.91 -7.02 7.13
CA VAL A 161 -17.83 -6.97 6.00
C VAL A 161 -19.16 -6.39 6.49
N GLU A 162 -19.69 -5.42 5.77
CA GLU A 162 -21.00 -4.80 5.98
C GLU A 162 -21.94 -5.24 4.85
N ARG A 163 -23.11 -5.77 5.22
CA ARG A 163 -24.15 -6.23 4.28
C ARG A 163 -25.52 -5.71 4.74
N PRO A 164 -26.46 -5.44 3.82
CA PRO A 164 -27.85 -5.18 4.20
C PRO A 164 -28.42 -6.39 4.97
N GLU A 165 -29.11 -6.13 6.08
CA GLU A 165 -29.86 -7.17 6.77
C GLU A 165 -30.94 -7.73 5.84
N LYS A 166 -30.91 -9.05 5.61
CA LYS A 166 -32.01 -9.75 4.94
C LYS A 166 -33.16 -9.83 5.96
N LYS A 167 -34.26 -9.13 5.69
CA LYS A 167 -35.53 -9.31 6.42
C LYS A 167 -36.21 -10.60 6.00
#